data_AF-A0A538T7G5-F1
#
_entry.id   AF-A0A538T7G5-F1
#
_cell.length_a   1.000
_cell.length_b   1.000
_cell.length_c   1.000
_cell.angle_alpha   90.00
_cell.angle_beta   90.00
_cell.angle_gamma   90.00
#
_symmetry.space_group_name_H-M   'P 1'
#
loop_
_entity.id
_entity.type
_entity.pdbx_description
1 polymer ?
#
loop_
_entity_poly.entity_id
_entity_poly.type
_entity_poly.pdbx_seq_one_letter_code
_entity_poly.pdbx_strand_id
1 'polypeptide(L)'
;MLRISRAPIHRTESRITRALEKGLAMSSQDTTQVAREILTAYSTGNWTALKGLLAPTAIYNELGSQRRIQGADSIVQALQGWKKAMTDSQGKVTNAFASG
;
A
#
# COMPACT_ATOMS: atom_id res chain seq x y z
N MET A 1 46.51 -27.41 26.01
CA MET A 1 46.27 -26.66 24.75
C MET A 1 44.79 -26.75 24.42
N LEU A 2 44.00 -25.69 24.70
CA LEU A 2 42.53 -25.72 24.61
C LEU A 2 42.07 -24.98 23.34
N ARG A 3 41.49 -25.69 22.37
CA ARG A 3 40.89 -25.11 21.16
C ARG A 3 39.45 -24.70 21.46
N ILE A 4 39.18 -23.40 21.51
CA ILE A 4 37.82 -22.86 21.62
C ILE A 4 37.26 -22.77 20.19
N SER A 5 36.31 -23.64 19.86
CA SER A 5 35.59 -23.60 18.58
C SER A 5 34.55 -22.47 18.62
N ARG A 6 34.77 -21.39 17.85
CA ARG A 6 33.77 -20.32 17.68
C ARG A 6 32.79 -20.73 16.60
N ALA A 7 31.53 -20.98 16.98
CA ALA A 7 30.43 -21.15 16.04
C ALA A 7 30.12 -19.82 15.31
N PRO A 8 29.78 -19.84 14.01
CA PRO A 8 29.56 -18.62 13.24
C PRO A 8 28.20 -17.99 13.56
N ILE A 9 28.25 -16.74 14.00
CA ILE A 9 27.11 -15.90 14.46
C ILE A 9 26.22 -15.44 13.29
N HIS A 10 26.69 -15.56 12.05
CA HIS A 10 26.04 -15.01 10.84
C HIS A 10 24.75 -15.72 10.40
N ARG A 11 24.47 -16.95 10.88
CA ARG A 11 23.32 -17.75 10.39
C ARG A 11 21.98 -17.30 10.99
N THR A 12 22.00 -16.67 12.16
CA THR A 12 20.80 -16.34 12.93
C THR A 12 20.23 -14.98 12.52
N GLU A 13 21.09 -13.99 12.27
CA GLU A 13 20.69 -12.64 11.84
C GLU A 13 19.95 -12.67 10.50
N SER A 14 20.46 -13.40 9.51
CA SER A 14 19.81 -13.53 8.19
C SER A 14 18.40 -14.13 8.25
N ARG A 15 18.11 -15.00 9.21
CA ARG A 15 16.77 -15.60 9.38
C ARG A 15 15.80 -14.64 10.06
N ILE A 16 16.28 -13.80 10.98
CA ILE A 16 15.49 -12.78 11.66
C ILE A 16 15.12 -11.67 10.66
N THR A 17 16.08 -11.17 9.87
CA THR A 17 15.81 -10.16 8.84
C THR A 17 14.79 -10.65 7.81
N ARG A 18 14.93 -11.90 7.34
CA ARG A 18 13.99 -12.48 6.37
C ARG A 18 12.59 -12.73 6.95
N ALA A 19 12.48 -13.03 8.24
CA ALA A 19 11.20 -13.19 8.92
C ALA A 19 10.51 -11.83 9.16
N LEU A 20 11.28 -10.79 9.49
CA LEU A 20 10.77 -9.42 9.60
C LEU A 20 10.33 -8.86 8.25
N GLU A 21 11.10 -9.07 7.18
CA GLU A 21 10.72 -8.72 5.81
C GLU A 21 9.44 -9.43 5.36
N LYS A 22 9.28 -10.73 5.69
CA LYS A 22 8.03 -11.46 5.45
C LYS A 22 6.86 -10.96 6.29
N GLY A 23 7.10 -10.48 7.51
CA GLY A 23 6.06 -9.90 8.36
C GLY A 23 5.64 -8.48 7.95
N LEU A 24 6.51 -7.77 7.22
CA LEU A 24 6.25 -6.44 6.67
C LEU A 24 5.68 -6.49 5.25
N ALA A 25 5.94 -7.57 4.50
CA ALA A 25 5.39 -7.78 3.17
C ALA A 25 3.92 -8.19 3.27
N MET A 26 3.04 -7.33 2.75
CA MET A 26 1.63 -7.69 2.60
C MET A 26 1.47 -8.90 1.68
N SER A 27 0.54 -9.82 2.01
CA SER A 27 0.23 -10.91 1.11
C SER A 27 -0.45 -10.39 -0.17
N SER A 28 -0.37 -11.19 -1.25
CA SER A 28 -1.08 -10.88 -2.50
C SER A 28 -2.60 -10.77 -2.29
N GLN A 29 -3.15 -11.55 -1.36
CA GLN A 29 -4.57 -11.45 -1.01
C GLN A 29 -4.86 -10.09 -0.35
N ASP A 30 -4.03 -9.68 0.62
CA ASP A 30 -4.21 -8.40 1.33
C ASP A 30 -4.10 -7.21 0.37
N THR A 31 -3.18 -7.25 -0.59
CA THR A 31 -3.00 -6.14 -1.56
C THR A 31 -4.19 -5.99 -2.51
N THR A 32 -4.73 -7.08 -3.05
CA THR A 32 -5.94 -7.02 -3.88
C THR A 32 -7.18 -6.58 -3.10
N GLN A 33 -7.22 -6.88 -1.81
CA GLN A 33 -8.29 -6.45 -0.92
C GLN A 33 -8.20 -4.94 -0.65
N VAL A 34 -7.03 -4.41 -0.26
CA VAL A 34 -6.83 -2.97 -0.09
C VAL A 34 -7.20 -2.20 -1.36
N ALA A 35 -6.84 -2.71 -2.54
CA ALA A 35 -7.22 -2.08 -3.81
C ALA A 35 -8.74 -1.99 -4.02
N ARG A 36 -9.51 -3.02 -3.61
CA ARG A 36 -10.99 -3.00 -3.65
C ARG A 36 -11.57 -2.01 -2.67
N GLU A 37 -11.01 -1.94 -1.49
CA GLU A 37 -11.47 -1.07 -0.41
C GLU A 37 -11.22 0.40 -0.78
N ILE A 38 -10.08 0.72 -1.40
CA ILE A 38 -9.81 2.06 -1.95
C ILE A 38 -10.89 2.44 -2.98
N LEU A 39 -11.19 1.54 -3.93
CA LEU A 39 -12.19 1.82 -4.97
C LEU A 39 -13.59 2.00 -4.38
N THR A 40 -13.97 1.16 -3.41
CA THR A 40 -15.26 1.23 -2.71
C THR A 40 -15.38 2.54 -1.93
N ALA A 41 -14.34 2.91 -1.17
CA ALA A 41 -14.30 4.14 -0.40
C ALA A 41 -14.40 5.38 -1.29
N TYR A 42 -13.68 5.41 -2.42
CA TYR A 42 -13.81 6.49 -3.41
C TYR A 42 -15.22 6.55 -4.02
N SER A 43 -15.76 5.41 -4.44
CA SER A 43 -17.06 5.33 -5.11
C SER A 43 -18.20 5.80 -4.20
N THR A 44 -18.12 5.48 -2.90
CA THR A 44 -19.09 5.88 -1.87
C THR A 44 -18.79 7.24 -1.22
N GLY A 45 -17.67 7.88 -1.55
CA GLY A 45 -17.26 9.14 -0.93
C GLY A 45 -16.85 9.01 0.55
N ASN A 46 -16.48 7.82 1.01
CA ASN A 46 -15.99 7.60 2.38
C ASN A 46 -14.51 7.98 2.50
N TRP A 47 -14.25 9.28 2.64
CA TRP A 47 -12.89 9.83 2.66
C TRP A 47 -12.06 9.42 3.86
N THR A 48 -12.70 9.23 5.02
CA THR A 48 -12.02 8.75 6.23
C THR A 48 -11.51 7.34 6.04
N ALA A 49 -12.33 6.44 5.47
CA ALA A 49 -11.90 5.08 5.15
C ALA A 49 -10.79 5.09 4.09
N LEU A 50 -10.95 5.89 3.02
CA LEU A 50 -9.93 6.00 1.97
C LEU A 50 -8.58 6.45 2.56
N LYS A 51 -8.58 7.49 3.39
CA LYS A 51 -7.36 7.97 4.04
C LYS A 51 -6.70 6.89 4.91
N GLY A 52 -7.51 6.14 5.67
CA GLY A 52 -7.01 5.08 6.56
C GLY A 52 -6.34 3.91 5.83
N LEU A 53 -6.64 3.71 4.55
CA LEU A 53 -6.03 2.68 3.70
C LEU A 53 -4.67 3.10 3.12
N LEU A 54 -4.34 4.39 3.16
CA LEU A 54 -3.12 4.92 2.56
C LEU A 54 -1.98 4.95 3.59
N ALA A 55 -0.79 4.52 3.17
CA ALA A 55 0.43 4.78 3.91
C ALA A 55 0.64 6.31 4.06
N PRO A 56 1.20 6.80 5.19
CA PRO A 56 1.52 8.21 5.36
C PRO A 56 2.41 8.77 4.23
N THR A 57 3.28 7.93 3.68
CA THR A 57 4.21 8.23 2.58
C THR A 57 3.69 7.78 1.21
N ALA A 58 2.38 7.53 1.05
CA ALA A 58 1.79 7.13 -0.21
C ALA A 58 2.04 8.19 -1.31
N ILE A 59 2.27 7.71 -2.54
CA ILE A 59 2.46 8.53 -3.72
C ILE A 59 1.34 8.21 -4.71
N TYR A 60 0.65 9.25 -5.15
CA TYR A 60 -0.33 9.16 -6.22
C TYR A 60 0.24 9.84 -7.48
N ASN A 61 0.43 9.06 -8.53
CA ASN A 61 0.84 9.57 -9.84
C ASN A 61 -0.42 9.66 -10.70
N GLU A 62 -0.83 10.88 -11.04
CA GLU A 62 -1.92 11.11 -11.97
C GLU A 62 -1.36 11.23 -13.39
N LEU A 63 -1.54 10.20 -14.20
CA LEU A 63 -0.95 10.15 -15.54
C LEU A 63 -1.53 11.21 -16.49
N GLY A 64 -2.84 11.45 -16.43
CA GLY A 64 -3.51 12.39 -17.34
C GLY A 64 -3.12 13.85 -17.13
N SER A 65 -2.85 14.25 -15.88
CA SER A 65 -2.47 15.61 -15.49
C SER A 65 -0.96 15.76 -15.26
N GLN A 66 -0.22 14.66 -15.27
CA GLN A 66 1.20 14.56 -14.89
C GLN A 66 1.51 15.03 -13.46
N ARG A 67 0.49 15.14 -12.58
CA ARG A 67 0.72 15.49 -11.18
C ARG A 67 1.30 14.30 -10.43
N ARG A 68 2.28 14.59 -9.56
CA ARG A 68 2.75 13.67 -8.52
C ARG A 68 2.38 14.24 -7.17
N ILE A 69 1.58 13.49 -6.41
CA ILE A 69 1.03 13.93 -5.12
C ILE A 69 1.57 13.00 -4.04
N GLN A 70 2.10 13.58 -2.97
CA GLN A 70 2.72 12.88 -1.85
C GLN A 70 1.88 13.06 -0.59
N GLY A 71 1.59 11.95 0.09
CA GLY A 71 0.94 11.94 1.40
C GLY A 71 -0.58 11.75 1.33
N ALA A 72 -1.11 10.99 2.30
CA ALA A 72 -2.51 10.55 2.31
C ALA A 72 -3.52 11.71 2.27
N ASP A 73 -3.27 12.80 3.00
CA ASP A 73 -4.14 13.97 3.02
C ASP A 73 -4.26 14.64 1.65
N SER A 74 -3.12 14.92 1.00
CA SER A 74 -3.10 15.56 -0.32
C SER A 74 -3.71 14.67 -1.40
N ILE A 75 -3.54 13.35 -1.29
CA ILE A 75 -4.19 12.38 -2.20
C ILE A 75 -5.71 12.42 -2.04
N VAL A 76 -6.21 12.36 -0.80
CA VAL A 76 -7.65 12.43 -0.52
C VAL A 76 -8.26 13.74 -1.03
N GLN A 77 -7.56 14.87 -0.82
CA GLN A 77 -8.01 16.17 -1.32
C GLN A 77 -8.12 16.19 -2.85
N ALA A 78 -7.16 15.61 -3.57
CA ALA A 78 -7.21 15.51 -5.03
C ALA A 78 -8.38 14.65 -5.51
N LEU A 79 -8.59 13.49 -4.88
CA LEU A 79 -9.70 12.59 -5.22
C LEU A 79 -11.07 13.19 -4.91
N GLN A 80 -11.21 13.96 -3.83
CA GLN A 80 -12.40 14.76 -3.55
C GLN A 80 -12.65 15.80 -4.66
N GLY A 81 -11.60 16.45 -5.16
CA GLY A 81 -11.67 17.37 -6.29
C GLY A 81 -12.23 16.68 -7.54
N TRP A 82 -11.71 15.50 -7.88
CA TRP A 82 -12.22 14.70 -9.00
C TRP A 82 -13.68 14.29 -8.81
N LYS A 83 -14.06 13.82 -7.61
CA LYS A 83 -15.45 13.45 -7.32
C LYS A 83 -16.42 14.64 -7.41
N LYS A 84 -15.97 15.84 -7.07
CA LYS A 84 -16.77 17.07 -7.25
C LYS A 84 -16.91 17.45 -8.73
N ALA A 85 -15.86 17.29 -9.52
CA ALA A 85 -15.88 17.61 -10.95
C ALA A 85 -16.62 16.56 -11.79
N MET A 86 -16.56 15.29 -11.39
CA MET A 86 -17.19 14.13 -12.04
C MET A 86 -18.01 13.37 -11.00
N THR A 87 -19.23 13.85 -10.77
CA THR A 87 -20.08 13.40 -9.65
C THR A 87 -20.55 11.95 -9.77
N ASP A 88 -20.60 11.43 -10.99
CA ASP A 88 -20.95 10.04 -11.33
C ASP A 88 -19.73 9.09 -11.36
N SER A 89 -18.52 9.61 -11.15
CA SER A 89 -17.28 8.83 -11.17
C SER A 89 -17.29 7.74 -10.08
N GLN A 90 -17.33 6.49 -10.52
CA GLN A 90 -17.30 5.28 -9.69
C GLN A 90 -16.60 4.17 -10.46
N GLY A 91 -16.21 3.10 -9.77
CA GLY A 91 -15.61 1.94 -10.45
C GLY A 91 -16.21 0.61 -10.03
N LYS A 92 -16.08 -0.36 -10.92
CA LYS A 92 -16.43 -1.76 -10.72
C LYS A 92 -15.17 -2.59 -10.91
N VAL A 93 -14.82 -3.41 -9.92
CA VAL A 93 -13.74 -4.39 -10.09
C VAL A 93 -14.25 -5.55 -10.94
N THR A 94 -13.64 -5.77 -12.09
CA THR A 94 -13.92 -6.93 -12.95
C THR A 94 -12.97 -8.07 -12.61
N ASN A 95 -11.67 -7.77 -12.55
CA ASN A 95 -10.61 -8.69 -12.17
C ASN A 95 -9.66 -8.00 -11.18
N ALA A 96 -8.89 -8.77 -10.42
CA ALA A 96 -7.70 -8.23 -9.77
C ALA A 96 -6.60 -9.26 -9.66
N PHE A 97 -5.39 -8.74 -9.71
CA PHE A 97 -4.15 -9.50 -9.70
C PHE A 97 -3.22 -8.79 -8.73
N ALA A 98 -2.43 -9.59 -8.01
CA ALA A 98 -1.33 -9.09 -7.21
C ALA A 98 -0.13 -9.99 -7.43
N SER A 99 1.03 -9.37 -7.39
CA SER A 99 2.34 -10.01 -7.50
C SER A 99 3.31 -9.21 -6.66
N GLY A 100 4.11 -9.89 -5.85
CA GLY A 100 5.07 -9.30 -4.92
C GLY A 100 5.92 -10.39 -4.29
#